data_AF-A0A927GS96-F1
#
_entry.id   AF-A0A927GS96-F1
#
_cell.length_a   1.000
_cell.length_b   1.000
_cell.length_c   1.000
_cell.angle_alpha   90.00
_cell.angle_beta   90.00
_cell.angle_gamma   90.00
#
_symmetry.space_group_name_H-M   'P 1'
#
loop_
_entity.id
_entity.type
_entity.pdbx_description
1 polymer ?
#
loop_
_entity_poly.entity_id
_entity_poly.type
_entity_poly.pdbx_seq_one_letter_code
_entity_poly.pdbx_strand_id
1 'polypeptide(L)'
;MRMQGKRIWSICLIVALLGGVLPFISEKQAAAAVSRVAVVKELKGTVQVKKSGGSKAFKAFVNMSLGEGDVITTAKGASVRLELASAKADQDEVTIGENAQVDFTKLSDDKGTKSKMKVWAGSLWVKVKSISNASDTFEVETPTSIMGVRGTQFMISYDPATGYSSLFAGSGILTTAPKSGKEREQHNDPVMVYPAQQILLPPSEETDEEPLVSIVDLEELIRRASPGIIEQMLRNANEIEAENEALLKELLQGGSSLEQITSKIPNLDDYKGNLDQLLANIAKAALQGDKLSKAQLDQLLEEINASRPQAKKIDPEQAEAFKLTKEQQAERERVKKKQEAAEKSKRSKEEQLAEQMKSIIDKIKQNKEQQKKQNEAKLEERQKQAEQRMLEQMTPAERAKFEADKERLAREANAAQPMTPGGNTGGGSNPDPDPEPTASPTATLTTTDPVWDISEEEQSVRIALALTGMDDASIAGFQAKLSFDRQYVAFDETAFVSDAPTYRSGFPGFVVEPQGTTVAGANSTDHYRVDGKAGTIFYAAVKYQGGSVEIADGKVIAAFPFAAQTTGMTAGETYEAAFVLEELIAVDEAGEPVAEVELAGPLVVTLRYMPSTS
;
A
#
# COMPACT_ATOMS: atom_id res chain seq x y z
N MET A 1 -67.07 -60.60 -13.59
CA MET A 1 -67.98 -61.40 -12.74
C MET A 1 -67.70 -61.00 -11.29
N ARG A 2 -68.69 -60.40 -10.60
CA ARG A 2 -68.74 -59.91 -9.19
C ARG A 2 -67.78 -58.77 -8.80
N MET A 3 -68.15 -57.73 -8.04
CA MET A 3 -69.43 -57.08 -7.65
C MET A 3 -69.03 -55.83 -6.83
N GLN A 4 -69.72 -54.70 -7.07
CA GLN A 4 -70.13 -53.57 -6.18
C GLN A 4 -69.51 -53.47 -4.76
N GLY A 5 -69.10 -52.32 -4.19
CA GLY A 5 -69.62 -50.95 -4.26
C GLY A 5 -70.22 -50.52 -2.90
N LYS A 6 -69.62 -49.55 -2.17
CA LYS A 6 -70.21 -48.74 -1.07
C LYS A 6 -69.44 -47.40 -0.99
N ARG A 7 -69.98 -46.28 -1.50
CA ARG A 7 -70.79 -45.23 -0.82
C ARG A 7 -70.11 -44.60 0.42
N ILE A 8 -69.83 -43.29 0.40
CA ILE A 8 -70.58 -42.17 1.03
C ILE A 8 -69.68 -40.91 1.06
N TRP A 9 -70.26 -39.76 0.71
CA TRP A 9 -69.71 -38.41 0.69
C TRP A 9 -69.81 -37.72 2.07
N SER A 10 -68.82 -36.87 2.39
CA SER A 10 -68.91 -35.58 3.11
C SER A 10 -69.33 -35.52 4.59
N ILE A 11 -68.42 -35.00 5.43
CA ILE A 11 -68.53 -33.95 6.50
C ILE A 11 -67.10 -33.84 7.09
N CYS A 12 -66.27 -32.92 6.60
CA CYS A 12 -66.09 -31.55 7.12
C CYS A 12 -65.47 -31.48 8.53
N LEU A 13 -64.23 -30.96 8.53
CA LEU A 13 -63.92 -29.71 9.25
C LEU A 13 -63.73 -29.85 10.76
N ILE A 14 -62.55 -30.33 11.15
CA ILE A 14 -61.73 -29.97 12.34
C ILE A 14 -60.45 -30.84 12.19
N VAL A 15 -59.28 -30.33 12.55
CA VAL A 15 -57.93 -30.92 12.32
C VAL A 15 -57.28 -30.58 10.96
N ALA A 16 -57.62 -29.42 10.39
CA ALA A 16 -56.75 -28.67 9.46
C ALA A 16 -56.10 -27.46 10.17
N LEU A 17 -55.84 -27.60 11.48
CA LEU A 17 -55.54 -26.47 12.37
C LEU A 17 -54.61 -26.90 13.52
N LEU A 18 -53.54 -27.66 13.25
CA LEU A 18 -52.46 -27.94 14.23
C LEU A 18 -51.23 -28.68 13.67
N GLY A 19 -50.88 -28.52 12.38
CA GLY A 19 -49.72 -29.21 11.81
C GLY A 19 -49.06 -28.46 10.67
N GLY A 20 -47.98 -27.74 10.98
CA GLY A 20 -46.91 -27.45 10.02
C GLY A 20 -47.08 -26.20 9.16
N VAL A 21 -46.99 -25.02 9.76
CA VAL A 21 -46.50 -23.82 9.04
C VAL A 21 -45.09 -23.55 9.57
N LEU A 22 -44.10 -24.27 9.01
CA LEU A 22 -42.71 -23.85 9.10
C LEU A 22 -42.50 -22.78 8.01
N PRO A 23 -42.22 -21.52 8.36
CA PRO A 23 -41.75 -20.59 7.36
C PRO A 23 -40.37 -21.05 6.90
N PHE A 24 -40.25 -21.42 5.62
CA PHE A 24 -38.96 -21.47 4.93
C PHE A 24 -38.42 -20.04 4.86
N ILE A 25 -37.82 -19.58 5.96
CA ILE A 25 -36.93 -18.42 5.95
C ILE A 25 -35.66 -18.95 5.28
N SER A 26 -35.58 -18.80 3.96
CA SER A 26 -34.29 -18.80 3.28
C SER A 26 -33.53 -17.58 3.77
N GLU A 27 -32.79 -17.73 4.86
CA GLU A 27 -31.65 -16.87 5.14
C GLU A 27 -30.68 -17.05 3.98
N LYS A 28 -30.75 -16.12 3.02
CA LYS A 28 -29.61 -15.86 2.15
C LYS A 28 -28.50 -15.35 3.07
N GLN A 29 -27.70 -16.28 3.60
CA GLN A 29 -26.38 -15.96 4.12
C GLN A 29 -25.63 -15.22 3.01
N ALA A 30 -25.52 -13.91 3.16
CA ALA A 30 -24.63 -13.10 2.35
C ALA A 30 -23.21 -13.56 2.66
N ALA A 31 -22.71 -14.50 1.86
CA ALA A 31 -21.71 -14.22 0.84
C ALA A 31 -20.66 -13.11 1.08
N ALA A 32 -20.29 -12.65 2.29
CA ALA A 32 -19.14 -11.75 2.48
C ALA A 32 -17.85 -12.38 1.92
N ALA A 33 -17.52 -12.05 0.68
CA ALA A 33 -16.42 -12.63 -0.06
C ALA A 33 -15.09 -12.28 0.59
N VAL A 34 -14.15 -13.23 0.59
CA VAL A 34 -12.73 -12.94 0.75
C VAL A 34 -12.40 -11.83 -0.25
N SER A 35 -12.08 -10.63 0.25
CA SER A 35 -11.69 -9.54 -0.64
C SER A 35 -10.34 -9.87 -1.26
N ARG A 36 -10.22 -9.65 -2.57
CA ARG A 36 -8.92 -9.66 -3.27
C ARG A 36 -7.98 -8.73 -2.52
N VAL A 37 -6.70 -9.07 -2.40
CA VAL A 37 -5.69 -8.23 -1.73
C VAL A 37 -4.47 -8.08 -2.62
N ALA A 38 -3.77 -6.96 -2.49
CA ALA A 38 -2.44 -6.80 -3.06
C ALA A 38 -1.40 -7.18 -2.00
N VAL A 39 -0.42 -8.00 -2.33
CA VAL A 39 0.62 -8.44 -1.39
C VAL A 39 1.96 -7.92 -1.87
N VAL A 40 2.69 -7.23 -1.00
CA VAL A 40 4.06 -6.77 -1.31
C VAL A 40 4.98 -7.97 -1.48
N LYS A 41 5.61 -8.11 -2.64
CA LYS A 41 6.56 -9.21 -2.92
C LYS A 41 8.00 -8.76 -2.86
N GLU A 42 8.27 -7.57 -3.37
CA GLU A 42 9.59 -6.95 -3.33
C GLU A 42 9.41 -5.45 -3.16
N LEU A 43 10.34 -4.81 -2.46
CA LEU A 43 10.42 -3.37 -2.36
C LEU A 43 11.88 -2.93 -2.35
N LYS A 44 12.15 -1.75 -2.89
CA LYS A 44 13.44 -1.06 -2.83
C LYS A 44 13.18 0.38 -2.40
N GLY A 45 14.05 0.94 -1.55
CA GLY A 45 13.93 2.32 -1.07
C GLY A 45 12.76 2.56 -0.11
N THR A 46 12.35 3.82 0.03
CA THR A 46 11.27 4.21 0.96
C THR A 46 9.90 4.06 0.31
N VAL A 47 9.14 3.08 0.80
CA VAL A 47 7.75 2.82 0.40
C VAL A 47 6.88 2.99 1.64
N GLN A 48 5.77 3.72 1.50
CA GLN A 48 4.81 3.95 2.57
C GLN A 48 3.41 3.51 2.16
N VAL A 49 2.64 3.01 3.11
CA VAL A 49 1.24 2.64 2.94
C VAL A 49 0.40 3.41 3.95
N LYS A 50 -0.66 4.07 3.47
CA LYS A 50 -1.73 4.62 4.30
C LYS A 50 -2.93 3.70 4.17
N LYS A 51 -3.36 3.13 5.30
CA LYS A 51 -4.52 2.22 5.34
C LYS A 51 -5.84 2.98 5.11
N SER A 52 -6.80 2.31 4.49
CA SER A 52 -8.14 2.83 4.25
C SER A 52 -8.75 3.45 5.51
N GLY A 53 -9.25 4.68 5.40
CA GLY A 53 -9.85 5.42 6.52
C GLY A 53 -8.88 5.85 7.65
N GLY A 54 -7.57 5.63 7.49
CA GLY A 54 -6.53 6.15 8.36
C GLY A 54 -5.89 7.44 7.83
N SER A 55 -5.33 8.25 8.72
CA SER A 55 -4.60 9.48 8.36
C SER A 55 -3.07 9.30 8.37
N LYS A 56 -2.56 8.26 9.05
CA LYS A 56 -1.13 7.98 9.19
C LYS A 56 -0.63 7.04 8.10
N ALA A 57 0.58 7.31 7.61
CA ALA A 57 1.30 6.45 6.67
C ALA A 57 2.34 5.62 7.44
N PHE A 58 2.53 4.37 7.02
CA PHE A 58 3.42 3.39 7.63
C PHE A 58 4.46 2.95 6.61
N LYS A 59 5.66 2.57 7.05
CA LYS A 59 6.65 1.97 6.15
C LYS A 59 6.12 0.61 5.67
N ALA A 60 6.17 0.38 4.35
CA ALA A 60 5.81 -0.90 3.77
C ALA A 60 6.90 -1.94 4.04
N PHE A 61 6.51 -3.20 4.16
CA PHE A 61 7.40 -4.35 4.32
C PHE A 61 6.98 -5.49 3.39
N VAL A 62 7.85 -6.45 3.14
CA VAL A 62 7.55 -7.61 2.27
C VAL A 62 6.46 -8.47 2.93
N ASN A 63 5.57 -9.05 2.12
CA ASN A 63 4.35 -9.76 2.53
C ASN A 63 3.26 -8.91 3.19
N MET A 64 3.47 -7.59 3.30
CA MET A 64 2.40 -6.69 3.73
C MET A 64 1.22 -6.76 2.76
N SER A 65 0.03 -7.05 3.28
CA SER A 65 -1.21 -7.04 2.50
C SER A 65 -1.81 -5.64 2.43
N LEU A 66 -2.28 -5.24 1.26
CA LEU A 66 -3.06 -4.02 0.99
C LEU A 66 -4.48 -4.39 0.55
N GLY A 67 -5.45 -3.69 1.13
CA GLY A 67 -6.86 -3.85 0.85
C GLY A 67 -7.46 -2.72 0.03
N GLU A 68 -8.75 -2.84 -0.26
CA GLU A 68 -9.54 -1.77 -0.86
C GLU A 68 -9.52 -0.50 0.00
N GLY A 69 -9.20 0.63 -0.62
CA GLY A 69 -9.06 1.96 -0.02
C GLY A 69 -7.67 2.28 0.50
N ASP A 70 -6.72 1.33 0.49
CA ASP A 70 -5.33 1.60 0.85
C ASP A 70 -4.65 2.47 -0.21
N VAL A 71 -3.69 3.28 0.23
CA VAL A 71 -2.85 4.13 -0.63
C VAL A 71 -1.40 3.76 -0.43
N ILE A 72 -0.68 3.53 -1.52
CA ILE A 72 0.77 3.30 -1.50
C ILE A 72 1.49 4.50 -2.10
N THR A 73 2.60 4.90 -1.48
CA THR A 73 3.44 6.02 -1.89
C THR A 73 4.90 5.58 -1.95
N THR A 74 5.58 5.87 -3.03
CA THR A 74 7.00 5.55 -3.23
C THR A 74 7.82 6.84 -3.33
N ALA A 75 8.92 6.91 -2.60
CA ALA A 75 9.84 8.05 -2.70
C ALA A 75 10.70 7.98 -3.97
N LYS A 76 11.55 8.99 -4.16
CA LYS A 76 12.60 8.97 -5.20
C LYS A 76 13.51 7.76 -5.02
N GLY A 77 13.80 7.07 -6.11
CA GLY A 77 14.60 5.84 -6.14
C GLY A 77 13.92 4.61 -5.54
N ALA A 78 12.68 4.72 -5.06
CA ALA A 78 11.93 3.60 -4.50
C ALA A 78 11.12 2.87 -5.57
N SER A 79 10.88 1.58 -5.35
CA SER A 79 9.99 0.77 -6.20
C SER A 79 9.36 -0.34 -5.37
N VAL A 80 8.17 -0.79 -5.74
CA VAL A 80 7.48 -1.90 -5.08
C VAL A 80 6.78 -2.80 -6.09
N ARG A 81 7.01 -4.11 -5.98
CA ARG A 81 6.28 -5.14 -6.74
C ARG A 81 5.20 -5.75 -5.84
N LEU A 82 3.99 -5.77 -6.36
CA LEU A 82 2.80 -6.30 -5.71
C LEU A 82 2.25 -7.46 -6.53
N GLU A 83 1.84 -8.53 -5.86
CA GLU A 83 1.00 -9.59 -6.45
C GLU A 83 -0.45 -9.37 -5.99
N LEU A 84 -1.39 -9.33 -6.92
CA LEU A 84 -2.81 -9.23 -6.60
C LEU A 84 -3.38 -10.63 -6.35
N ALA A 85 -3.09 -11.15 -5.16
CA ALA A 85 -3.46 -12.48 -4.74
C ALA A 85 -4.97 -12.71 -4.79
N SER A 86 -5.36 -13.80 -5.43
CA SER A 86 -6.73 -14.31 -5.48
C SER A 86 -6.70 -15.84 -5.51
N ALA A 87 -7.62 -16.48 -4.77
CA ALA A 87 -7.84 -17.92 -4.89
C ALA A 87 -8.55 -18.32 -6.21
N LYS A 88 -9.05 -17.33 -6.96
CA LYS A 88 -9.91 -17.53 -8.14
C LYS A 88 -9.33 -16.92 -9.42
N ALA A 89 -8.22 -16.20 -9.34
CA ALA A 89 -7.58 -15.56 -10.48
C ALA A 89 -6.11 -15.93 -10.58
N ASP A 90 -5.59 -15.72 -11.77
CA ASP A 90 -4.18 -15.78 -12.05
C ASP A 90 -3.37 -14.71 -11.27
N GLN A 91 -2.05 -14.90 -11.19
CA GLN A 91 -1.13 -13.96 -10.55
C GLN A 91 -0.98 -12.68 -11.38
N ASP A 92 -1.92 -11.74 -11.22
CA ASP A 92 -1.74 -10.37 -11.70
C ASP A 92 -0.66 -9.68 -10.86
N GLU A 93 0.21 -8.93 -11.51
CA GLU A 93 1.32 -8.24 -10.87
C GLU A 93 1.28 -6.74 -11.20
N VAL A 94 1.62 -5.93 -10.20
CA VAL A 94 1.73 -4.48 -10.34
C VAL A 94 3.06 -4.04 -9.75
N THR A 95 3.88 -3.39 -10.56
CA THR A 95 5.14 -2.79 -10.12
C THR A 95 5.02 -1.28 -10.17
N ILE A 96 5.14 -0.64 -9.01
CA ILE A 96 5.02 0.80 -8.85
C ILE A 96 6.43 1.39 -8.78
N GLY A 97 6.72 2.35 -9.65
CA GLY A 97 8.00 3.03 -9.73
C GLY A 97 8.15 4.13 -8.68
N GLU A 98 9.19 4.96 -8.84
CA GLU A 98 9.50 6.03 -7.90
C GLU A 98 8.56 7.24 -8.00
N ASN A 99 8.53 8.06 -6.95
CA ASN A 99 7.72 9.27 -6.86
C ASN A 99 6.24 9.03 -7.21
N ALA A 100 5.71 7.89 -6.81
CA ALA A 100 4.38 7.46 -7.17
C ALA A 100 3.42 7.55 -5.99
N GLN A 101 2.15 7.77 -6.30
CA GLN A 101 1.04 7.59 -5.37
C GLN A 101 -0.08 6.84 -6.08
N VAL A 102 -0.47 5.70 -5.51
CA VAL A 102 -1.47 4.80 -6.09
C VAL A 102 -2.50 4.42 -5.03
N ASP A 103 -3.77 4.61 -5.35
CA ASP A 103 -4.90 4.25 -4.49
C ASP A 103 -5.54 2.96 -5.01
N PHE A 104 -5.75 1.97 -4.15
CA PHE A 104 -6.43 0.72 -4.49
C PHE A 104 -7.95 0.88 -4.30
N THR A 105 -8.63 1.50 -5.27
CA THR A 105 -10.04 1.89 -5.13
C THR A 105 -11.03 0.72 -5.16
N LYS A 106 -10.65 -0.43 -5.71
CA LYS A 106 -11.44 -1.66 -5.63
C LYS A 106 -10.54 -2.89 -5.64
N LEU A 107 -10.74 -3.81 -4.70
CA LEU A 107 -10.13 -5.14 -4.72
C LEU A 107 -11.14 -6.17 -4.21
N SER A 108 -11.71 -6.99 -5.09
CA SER A 108 -12.81 -7.91 -4.75
C SER A 108 -12.84 -9.18 -5.62
N ASP A 109 -13.21 -10.32 -5.03
CA ASP A 109 -13.37 -11.62 -5.71
C ASP A 109 -14.77 -12.24 -5.51
N ASP A 110 -15.78 -11.43 -5.19
CA ASP A 110 -17.16 -11.90 -4.94
C ASP A 110 -17.83 -12.44 -6.21
N LYS A 111 -17.99 -11.56 -7.22
CA LYS A 111 -18.68 -11.81 -8.50
C LYS A 111 -17.74 -11.53 -9.65
N GLY A 112 -16.73 -12.39 -9.78
CA GLY A 112 -15.57 -12.15 -10.63
C GLY A 112 -14.51 -11.32 -9.89
N THR A 113 -13.30 -11.37 -10.42
CA THR A 113 -12.13 -10.71 -9.88
C THR A 113 -12.08 -9.27 -10.37
N LYS A 114 -12.11 -8.33 -9.43
CA LYS A 114 -12.18 -6.88 -9.72
C LYS A 114 -11.01 -6.16 -9.07
N SER A 115 -10.22 -5.51 -9.90
CA SER A 115 -9.13 -4.64 -9.47
C SER A 115 -9.29 -3.27 -10.10
N LYS A 116 -9.38 -2.24 -9.27
CA LYS A 116 -9.36 -0.85 -9.69
C LYS A 116 -8.31 -0.09 -8.91
N MET A 117 -7.47 0.64 -9.64
CA MET A 117 -6.41 1.46 -9.06
C MET A 117 -6.48 2.87 -9.64
N LYS A 118 -6.15 3.87 -8.82
CA LYS A 118 -6.02 5.25 -9.27
C LYS A 118 -4.59 5.73 -9.08
N VAL A 119 -4.00 6.24 -10.16
CA VAL A 119 -2.61 6.73 -10.20
C VAL A 119 -2.62 8.24 -10.14
N TRP A 120 -2.06 8.79 -9.08
CA TRP A 120 -1.99 10.24 -8.83
C TRP A 120 -0.62 10.84 -9.14
N ALA A 121 0.42 10.01 -9.20
CA ALA A 121 1.76 10.39 -9.61
C ALA A 121 2.58 9.14 -9.97
N GLY A 122 3.65 9.33 -10.73
CA GLY A 122 4.69 8.33 -10.96
C GLY A 122 4.38 7.40 -12.13
N SER A 123 4.91 6.18 -12.08
CA SER A 123 4.73 5.16 -13.12
C SER A 123 4.40 3.79 -12.53
N LEU A 124 3.63 3.01 -13.28
CA LEU A 124 3.23 1.65 -12.94
C LEU A 124 3.48 0.75 -14.15
N TRP A 125 4.06 -0.41 -13.92
CA TRP A 125 4.03 -1.54 -14.84
C TRP A 125 3.01 -2.54 -14.33
N VAL A 126 2.11 -2.97 -15.20
CA VAL A 126 1.03 -3.88 -14.85
C VAL A 126 1.11 -5.09 -15.78
N LYS A 127 1.07 -6.27 -15.18
CA LYS A 127 0.90 -7.55 -15.85
C LYS A 127 -0.44 -8.14 -15.41
N VAL A 128 -1.39 -8.19 -16.33
CA VAL A 128 -2.70 -8.82 -16.09
C VAL A 128 -2.81 -10.04 -16.96
N LYS A 129 -2.92 -11.22 -16.36
CA LYS A 129 -3.13 -12.44 -17.15
C LYS A 129 -4.56 -12.43 -17.70
N SER A 130 -4.73 -12.96 -18.91
CA SER A 130 -5.98 -12.87 -19.67
C SER A 130 -7.23 -13.12 -18.81
N ILE A 131 -8.08 -12.10 -18.71
CA ILE A 131 -9.40 -12.17 -18.05
C ILE A 131 -10.22 -13.27 -18.73
N SER A 132 -10.35 -14.40 -18.04
CA SER A 132 -11.01 -15.61 -18.55
C SER A 132 -12.52 -15.61 -18.27
N ASN A 133 -12.98 -14.90 -17.22
CA ASN A 133 -14.40 -14.76 -16.92
C ASN A 133 -14.95 -13.41 -17.38
N ALA A 134 -16.16 -13.40 -17.95
CA ALA A 134 -16.83 -12.18 -18.39
C ALA A 134 -17.11 -11.16 -17.26
N SER A 135 -17.04 -11.61 -15.99
CA SER A 135 -17.25 -10.79 -14.81
C SER A 135 -15.97 -10.15 -14.24
N ASP A 136 -14.78 -10.55 -14.71
CA ASP A 136 -13.53 -10.00 -14.17
C ASP A 136 -13.25 -8.64 -14.83
N THR A 137 -12.74 -7.71 -14.04
CA THR A 137 -12.46 -6.35 -14.48
C THR A 137 -11.16 -5.88 -13.89
N PHE A 138 -10.26 -5.40 -14.75
CA PHE A 138 -9.06 -4.71 -14.33
C PHE A 138 -9.07 -3.30 -14.91
N GLU A 139 -9.04 -2.29 -14.04
CA GLU A 139 -9.15 -0.90 -14.42
C GLU A 139 -8.06 -0.08 -13.75
N VAL A 140 -7.42 0.80 -14.53
CA VAL A 140 -6.52 1.81 -13.96
C VAL A 140 -7.01 3.19 -14.37
N GLU A 141 -7.12 4.07 -13.40
CA GLU A 141 -7.56 5.44 -13.59
C GLU A 141 -6.40 6.41 -13.37
N THR A 142 -6.28 7.41 -14.24
CA THR A 142 -5.49 8.62 -14.02
C THR A 142 -6.44 9.82 -14.00
N PRO A 143 -5.96 11.01 -13.61
CA PRO A 143 -6.73 12.24 -13.78
C PRO A 143 -7.18 12.47 -15.23
N THR A 144 -6.44 11.98 -16.23
CA THR A 144 -6.73 12.22 -17.65
C THR A 144 -7.51 11.09 -18.35
N SER A 145 -7.62 9.89 -17.78
CA SER A 145 -8.27 8.76 -18.46
C SER A 145 -8.62 7.59 -17.55
N ILE A 146 -9.59 6.77 -17.97
CA ILE A 146 -9.88 5.44 -17.44
C ILE A 146 -9.40 4.39 -18.47
N MET A 147 -8.62 3.41 -18.02
CA MET A 147 -8.07 2.34 -18.84
C MET A 147 -8.68 1.01 -18.43
N GLY A 148 -9.40 0.38 -19.36
CA GLY A 148 -9.90 -0.98 -19.20
C GLY A 148 -8.86 -1.95 -19.74
N VAL A 149 -8.44 -2.90 -18.92
CA VAL A 149 -7.36 -3.83 -19.24
C VAL A 149 -7.94 -5.21 -19.41
N ARG A 150 -7.65 -5.87 -20.54
CA ARG A 150 -8.04 -7.25 -20.80
C ARG A 150 -6.87 -8.02 -21.40
N GLY A 151 -6.10 -8.70 -20.54
CA GLY A 151 -4.99 -9.58 -20.94
C GLY A 151 -3.83 -8.85 -21.61
N THR A 152 -3.11 -8.03 -20.85
CA THR A 152 -2.02 -7.21 -21.40
C THR A 152 -0.93 -6.94 -20.38
N GLN A 153 0.23 -6.55 -20.89
CA GLN A 153 1.31 -5.99 -20.09
C GLN A 153 1.65 -4.59 -20.57
N PHE A 154 1.64 -3.63 -19.66
CA PHE A 154 1.67 -2.24 -20.04
C PHE A 154 2.20 -1.32 -18.95
N MET A 155 2.72 -0.17 -19.38
CA MET A 155 3.18 0.88 -18.48
C MET A 155 2.23 2.07 -18.54
N ILE A 156 1.92 2.62 -17.38
CA ILE A 156 1.23 3.89 -17.22
C ILE A 156 2.18 4.85 -16.52
N SER A 157 2.15 6.12 -16.89
CA SER A 157 2.78 7.18 -16.12
C SER A 157 1.86 8.39 -16.07
N TYR A 158 1.85 9.08 -14.93
CA TYR A 158 1.20 10.37 -14.77
C TYR A 158 2.15 11.34 -14.06
N ASP A 159 2.38 12.50 -14.67
CA ASP A 159 3.17 13.58 -14.06
C ASP A 159 2.21 14.69 -13.59
N PRO A 160 1.95 14.81 -12.27
CA PRO A 160 1.01 15.81 -11.75
C PRO A 160 1.45 17.25 -12.02
N ALA A 161 2.73 17.50 -12.28
CA ALA A 161 3.23 18.85 -12.52
C ALA A 161 3.07 19.30 -13.98
N THR A 162 3.00 18.36 -14.94
CA THR A 162 2.63 18.67 -16.33
C THR A 162 1.14 18.38 -16.61
N GLY A 163 0.51 17.53 -15.80
CA GLY A 163 -0.85 17.04 -15.97
C GLY A 163 -1.02 15.98 -17.07
N TYR A 164 0.07 15.55 -17.71
CA TYR A 164 0.03 14.55 -18.77
C TYR A 164 0.05 13.13 -18.20
N SER A 165 -0.72 12.25 -18.83
CA SER A 165 -0.53 10.80 -18.70
C SER A 165 0.08 10.23 -19.96
N SER A 166 0.89 9.19 -19.82
CA SER A 166 1.40 8.36 -20.91
C SER A 166 1.07 6.91 -20.64
N LEU A 167 0.67 6.19 -21.68
CA LEU A 167 0.37 4.76 -21.63
C LEU A 167 1.17 4.07 -22.73
N PHE A 168 1.86 2.98 -22.41
CA PHE A 168 2.64 2.16 -23.33
C PHE A 168 2.18 0.71 -23.26
N ALA A 169 1.90 0.10 -24.42
CA ALA A 169 1.54 -1.31 -24.51
C ALA A 169 2.77 -2.17 -24.85
N GLY A 170 3.19 -3.03 -23.92
CA GLY A 170 4.21 -4.04 -24.18
C GLY A 170 3.65 -5.27 -24.89
N SER A 171 2.45 -5.68 -24.49
CA SER A 171 1.70 -6.78 -25.12
C SER A 171 0.19 -6.56 -25.04
N GLY A 172 -0.55 -7.29 -25.89
CA GLY A 172 -2.00 -7.20 -25.97
C GLY A 172 -2.54 -5.83 -26.41
N ILE A 173 -3.87 -5.70 -26.53
CA ILE A 173 -4.52 -4.46 -26.96
C ILE A 173 -5.07 -3.75 -25.74
N LEU A 174 -4.59 -2.53 -25.49
CA LEU A 174 -5.13 -1.67 -24.45
C LEU A 174 -6.27 -0.81 -24.99
N THR A 175 -7.30 -0.64 -24.18
CA THR A 175 -8.39 0.28 -24.47
C THR A 175 -8.43 1.37 -23.40
N THR A 176 -8.30 2.62 -23.82
CA THR A 176 -8.30 3.80 -22.95
C THR A 176 -9.42 4.73 -23.33
N ALA A 177 -10.19 5.19 -22.35
CA ALA A 177 -11.21 6.21 -22.53
C ALA A 177 -10.66 7.53 -21.96
N PRO A 178 -10.24 8.49 -22.80
CA PRO A 178 -9.80 9.80 -22.34
C PRO A 178 -10.93 10.50 -21.58
N LYS A 179 -10.61 11.15 -20.46
CA LYS A 179 -11.56 12.02 -19.77
C LYS A 179 -11.61 13.36 -20.51
N SER A 180 -12.77 13.64 -21.06
CA SER A 180 -13.08 14.89 -21.75
C SER A 180 -13.13 16.07 -20.77
N GLY A 181 -12.65 17.25 -21.23
CA GLY A 181 -12.92 18.53 -20.57
C GLY A 181 -14.37 18.98 -20.77
N LYS A 182 -14.80 20.06 -20.12
CA LYS A 182 -16.20 20.54 -20.07
C LYS A 182 -16.90 20.76 -21.43
N GLU A 183 -16.17 20.80 -22.55
CA GLU A 183 -16.72 20.95 -23.91
C GLU A 183 -16.66 19.66 -24.77
N ARG A 184 -16.07 18.57 -24.26
CA ARG A 184 -15.80 17.33 -25.01
C ARG A 184 -16.80 16.18 -24.73
N GLU A 185 -18.02 16.49 -24.28
CA GLU A 185 -19.06 15.48 -24.00
C GLU A 185 -19.38 14.55 -25.20
N GLN A 186 -18.90 14.85 -26.41
CA GLN A 186 -19.17 14.09 -27.64
C GLN A 186 -18.06 13.12 -28.10
N HIS A 187 -16.87 13.09 -27.48
CA HIS A 187 -15.78 12.17 -27.87
C HIS A 187 -15.14 11.48 -26.64
N ASN A 188 -15.91 10.63 -25.97
CA ASN A 188 -15.38 9.63 -25.04
C ASN A 188 -15.06 8.31 -25.76
N ASP A 189 -14.79 8.37 -27.06
CA ASP A 189 -14.55 7.18 -27.86
C ASP A 189 -13.31 6.45 -27.33
N PRO A 190 -13.42 5.15 -27.01
CA PRO A 190 -12.27 4.38 -26.57
C PRO A 190 -11.19 4.35 -27.63
N VAL A 191 -9.96 4.71 -27.26
CA VAL A 191 -8.78 4.63 -28.11
C VAL A 191 -8.08 3.30 -27.85
N MET A 192 -7.78 2.58 -28.92
CA MET A 192 -7.00 1.34 -28.86
C MET A 192 -5.52 1.63 -29.02
N VAL A 193 -4.69 1.01 -28.17
CA VAL A 193 -3.22 1.09 -28.21
C VAL A 193 -2.68 -0.32 -28.38
N TYR A 194 -1.94 -0.54 -29.47
CA TYR A 194 -1.39 -1.85 -29.84
C TYR A 194 0.02 -2.05 -29.26
N PRO A 195 0.53 -3.28 -29.20
CA PRO A 195 1.90 -3.55 -28.76
C PRO A 195 2.95 -2.69 -29.49
N ALA A 196 3.98 -2.28 -28.76
CA ALA A 196 4.98 -1.30 -29.18
C ALA A 196 4.43 0.11 -29.49
N GLN A 197 3.17 0.41 -29.17
CA GLN A 197 2.62 1.76 -29.23
C GLN A 197 2.53 2.41 -27.86
N GLN A 198 2.48 3.73 -27.89
CA GLN A 198 2.16 4.56 -26.76
C GLN A 198 1.07 5.58 -27.12
N ILE A 199 0.38 6.07 -26.10
CA ILE A 199 -0.53 7.22 -26.21
C ILE A 199 -0.15 8.28 -25.18
N LEU A 200 -0.07 9.53 -25.64
CA LEU A 200 0.05 10.71 -24.80
C LEU A 200 -1.34 11.31 -24.58
N LEU A 201 -1.74 11.40 -23.31
CA LEU A 201 -3.02 11.94 -22.88
C LEU A 201 -2.79 13.31 -22.22
N PRO A 202 -3.33 14.40 -22.79
CA PRO A 202 -3.18 15.73 -22.23
C PRO A 202 -4.03 15.94 -20.96
N PRO A 203 -3.76 17.00 -20.18
CA PRO A 203 -4.55 17.34 -18.99
C PRO A 203 -6.03 17.57 -19.35
N SER A 204 -6.94 16.94 -18.58
CA SER A 204 -8.37 16.92 -18.88
C SER A 204 -9.09 18.27 -18.70
N GLU A 205 -8.58 19.17 -17.85
CA GLU A 205 -9.29 20.41 -17.47
C GLU A 205 -8.79 21.68 -18.17
N GLU A 206 -7.74 21.61 -19.01
CA GLU A 206 -7.02 22.83 -19.41
C GLU A 206 -6.70 22.95 -20.91
N THR A 207 -7.01 21.95 -21.75
CA THR A 207 -6.53 21.97 -23.14
C THR A 207 -7.49 21.35 -24.17
N ASP A 208 -7.58 22.00 -25.34
CA ASP A 208 -8.20 21.45 -26.57
C ASP A 208 -7.29 20.45 -27.29
N GLU A 209 -6.20 20.02 -26.65
CA GLU A 209 -5.28 19.05 -27.21
C GLU A 209 -5.87 17.64 -27.30
N GLU A 210 -5.76 17.01 -28.46
CA GLU A 210 -6.19 15.63 -28.67
C GLU A 210 -5.16 14.63 -28.14
N PRO A 211 -5.60 13.43 -27.69
CA PRO A 211 -4.72 12.30 -27.44
C PRO A 211 -3.90 11.95 -28.69
N LEU A 212 -2.62 11.66 -28.51
CA LEU A 212 -1.71 11.31 -29.61
C LEU A 212 -1.21 9.88 -29.46
N VAL A 213 -1.47 9.03 -30.46
CA VAL A 213 -0.98 7.64 -30.51
C VAL A 213 0.24 7.58 -31.44
N SER A 214 1.32 6.96 -30.97
CA SER A 214 2.57 6.81 -31.74
C SER A 214 3.24 5.46 -31.46
N ILE A 215 4.19 5.05 -32.30
CA ILE A 215 5.12 3.99 -31.91
C ILE A 215 5.97 4.50 -30.75
N VAL A 216 6.18 3.65 -29.74
CA VAL A 216 6.88 4.00 -28.51
C VAL A 216 8.25 4.62 -28.78
N ASP A 217 8.56 5.68 -28.03
CA ASP A 217 9.92 6.17 -27.90
C ASP A 217 10.59 5.51 -26.70
N LEU A 218 11.47 4.54 -26.95
CA LEU A 218 12.08 3.74 -25.88
C LEU A 218 13.02 4.56 -24.99
N GLU A 219 13.65 5.62 -25.50
CA GLU A 219 14.47 6.50 -24.67
C GLU A 219 13.60 7.24 -23.65
N GLU A 220 12.48 7.80 -24.11
CA GLU A 220 11.50 8.49 -23.25
C GLU A 220 10.77 7.53 -22.30
N LEU A 221 10.43 6.33 -22.77
CA LEU A 221 9.84 5.27 -21.96
C LEU A 221 10.75 4.96 -20.77
N ILE A 222 12.02 4.66 -21.05
CA ILE A 222 13.03 4.32 -20.04
C ILE A 222 13.31 5.49 -19.11
N ARG A 223 13.32 6.74 -19.62
CA ARG A 223 13.50 7.93 -18.79
C ARG A 223 12.43 8.04 -17.70
N ARG A 224 11.18 7.70 -18.02
CA ARG A 224 10.00 7.72 -17.12
C ARG A 224 9.86 6.46 -16.26
N ALA A 225 10.47 5.36 -16.68
CA ALA A 225 10.49 4.12 -15.92
C ALA A 225 11.51 4.17 -14.78
N SER A 226 11.17 3.54 -13.66
CA SER A 226 12.12 3.25 -12.59
C SER A 226 12.95 2.00 -12.95
N PRO A 227 14.14 1.79 -12.36
CA PRO A 227 14.90 0.56 -12.55
C PRO A 227 14.08 -0.70 -12.25
N GLY A 228 13.28 -0.68 -11.18
CA GLY A 228 12.40 -1.80 -10.83
C GLY A 228 11.33 -2.09 -11.89
N ILE A 229 10.77 -1.08 -12.56
CA ILE A 229 9.84 -1.28 -13.68
C ILE A 229 10.56 -1.92 -14.87
N ILE A 230 11.75 -1.44 -15.21
CA ILE A 230 12.54 -1.95 -16.35
C ILE A 230 12.93 -3.41 -16.10
N GLU A 231 13.38 -3.73 -14.88
CA GLU A 231 13.65 -5.10 -14.45
C GLU A 231 12.43 -6.00 -14.68
N GLN A 232 11.24 -5.56 -14.29
CA GLN A 232 10.01 -6.35 -14.43
C GLN A 232 9.56 -6.50 -15.89
N MET A 233 9.65 -5.45 -16.72
CA MET A 233 9.40 -5.55 -18.16
C MET A 233 10.26 -6.64 -18.81
N LEU A 234 11.54 -6.71 -18.47
CA LEU A 234 12.46 -7.73 -18.99
C LEU A 234 12.18 -9.11 -18.41
N ARG A 235 11.88 -9.22 -17.11
CA ARG A 235 11.51 -10.50 -16.46
C ARG A 235 10.24 -11.10 -17.05
N ASN A 236 9.32 -10.28 -17.55
CA ASN A 236 8.09 -10.73 -18.20
C ASN A 236 8.24 -11.01 -19.71
N ALA A 237 9.47 -11.07 -20.22
CA ALA A 237 9.75 -11.24 -21.64
C ALA A 237 9.06 -12.44 -22.30
N ASN A 238 9.00 -13.59 -21.61
CA ASN A 238 8.39 -14.81 -22.14
C ASN A 238 6.89 -14.60 -22.40
N GLU A 239 6.19 -14.02 -21.43
CA GLU A 239 4.76 -13.76 -21.54
C GLU A 239 4.45 -12.65 -22.55
N ILE A 240 5.26 -11.58 -22.60
CA ILE A 240 5.11 -10.49 -23.57
C ILE A 240 5.17 -11.04 -25.01
N GLU A 241 6.19 -11.86 -25.30
CA GLU A 241 6.36 -12.44 -26.63
C GLU A 241 5.27 -13.43 -26.97
N ALA A 242 4.87 -14.30 -26.03
CA ALA A 242 3.80 -15.26 -26.24
C ALA A 242 2.47 -14.57 -26.56
N GLU A 243 2.12 -13.51 -25.83
CA GLU A 243 0.91 -12.71 -26.08
C GLU A 243 0.98 -11.99 -27.44
N ASN A 244 2.14 -11.42 -27.78
CA ASN A 244 2.34 -10.74 -29.05
C ASN A 244 2.27 -11.71 -30.25
N GLU A 245 2.85 -12.90 -30.13
CA GLU A 245 2.75 -13.96 -31.15
C GLU A 245 1.31 -14.45 -31.33
N ALA A 246 0.56 -14.62 -30.22
CA ALA A 246 -0.84 -14.99 -30.27
C ALA A 246 -1.68 -13.92 -30.98
N LEU A 247 -1.47 -12.64 -30.65
CA LEU A 247 -2.14 -11.52 -31.32
C LEU A 247 -1.80 -11.48 -32.83
N LEU A 248 -0.54 -11.66 -33.20
CA LEU A 248 -0.14 -11.68 -34.62
C LEU A 248 -0.81 -12.82 -35.38
N LYS A 249 -0.91 -14.01 -34.76
CA LYS A 249 -1.60 -15.15 -35.34
C LYS A 249 -3.08 -14.86 -35.55
N GLU A 250 -3.74 -14.19 -34.60
CA GLU A 250 -5.13 -13.76 -34.73
C GLU A 250 -5.30 -12.75 -35.87
N LEU A 251 -4.41 -11.75 -35.97
CA LEU A 251 -4.40 -10.76 -37.05
C LEU A 251 -4.24 -11.40 -38.44
N LEU A 252 -3.40 -12.44 -38.55
CA LEU A 252 -3.18 -13.18 -39.80
C LEU A 252 -4.39 -14.05 -40.20
N GLN A 253 -5.19 -14.51 -39.24
CA GLN A 253 -6.31 -15.43 -39.48
C GLN A 253 -7.59 -14.73 -39.94
N GLY A 254 -7.71 -13.41 -39.77
CA GLY A 254 -8.71 -12.55 -40.41
C GLY A 254 -10.15 -12.71 -39.91
N GLY A 255 -10.66 -11.68 -39.24
CA GLY A 255 -12.07 -11.51 -38.87
C GLY A 255 -12.53 -10.05 -39.08
N SER A 256 -13.83 -9.80 -39.15
CA SER A 256 -14.38 -8.46 -39.50
C SER A 256 -13.97 -7.33 -38.54
N SER A 257 -13.74 -7.65 -37.26
CA SER A 257 -13.19 -6.73 -36.25
C SER A 257 -11.67 -6.51 -36.39
N LEU A 258 -10.96 -7.45 -37.00
CA LEU A 258 -9.50 -7.43 -37.20
C LEU A 258 -9.09 -6.64 -38.44
N GLU A 259 -9.95 -6.50 -39.46
CA GLU A 259 -9.67 -5.66 -40.64
C GLU A 259 -9.43 -4.18 -40.25
N GLN A 260 -10.24 -3.66 -39.33
CA GLN A 260 -10.06 -2.30 -38.79
C GLN A 260 -8.72 -2.15 -38.05
N ILE A 261 -8.30 -3.20 -37.34
CA ILE A 261 -7.01 -3.23 -36.63
C ILE A 261 -5.85 -3.26 -37.64
N THR A 262 -5.90 -4.15 -38.63
CA THR A 262 -4.84 -4.26 -39.65
C THR A 262 -4.70 -3.00 -40.49
N SER A 263 -5.78 -2.24 -40.72
CA SER A 263 -5.72 -0.97 -41.47
C SER A 263 -4.84 0.09 -40.80
N LYS A 264 -4.62 -0.01 -39.48
CA LYS A 264 -3.74 0.88 -38.71
C LYS A 264 -2.29 0.38 -38.66
N ILE A 265 -2.03 -0.83 -39.16
CA ILE A 265 -0.71 -1.46 -39.25
C ILE A 265 -0.30 -1.46 -40.73
N PRO A 266 0.49 -0.47 -41.19
CA PRO A 266 0.76 -0.28 -42.61
C PRO A 266 1.56 -1.43 -43.24
N ASN A 267 2.40 -2.11 -42.46
CA ASN A 267 3.13 -3.30 -42.88
C ASN A 267 3.24 -4.28 -41.70
N LEU A 268 2.66 -5.47 -41.84
CA LEU A 268 2.63 -6.49 -40.80
C LEU A 268 4.01 -7.13 -40.53
N ASP A 269 4.86 -7.25 -41.55
CA ASP A 269 6.20 -7.82 -41.40
C ASP A 269 7.13 -6.87 -40.64
N ASP A 270 7.08 -5.57 -40.96
CA ASP A 270 7.83 -4.54 -40.23
C ASP A 270 7.32 -4.43 -38.79
N TYR A 271 5.99 -4.50 -38.59
CA TYR A 271 5.40 -4.51 -37.27
C TYR A 271 5.84 -5.72 -36.44
N LYS A 272 5.80 -6.93 -37.02
CA LYS A 272 6.34 -8.15 -36.40
C LYS A 272 7.81 -7.96 -36.02
N GLY A 273 8.62 -7.46 -36.95
CA GLY A 273 10.04 -7.20 -36.70
C GLY A 273 10.26 -6.24 -35.54
N ASN A 274 9.46 -5.18 -35.43
CA ASN A 274 9.54 -4.24 -34.30
C ASN A 274 9.18 -4.92 -32.97
N LEU A 275 8.19 -5.81 -32.94
CA LEU A 275 7.85 -6.58 -31.73
C LEU A 275 8.97 -7.55 -31.34
N ASP A 276 9.57 -8.24 -32.32
CA ASP A 276 10.72 -9.13 -32.09
C ASP A 276 11.92 -8.35 -31.50
N GLN A 277 12.06 -7.06 -31.83
CA GLN A 277 13.15 -6.19 -31.36
C GLN A 277 12.80 -5.40 -30.08
N LEU A 278 11.57 -5.48 -29.57
CA LEU A 278 11.08 -4.61 -28.50
C LEU A 278 11.90 -4.75 -27.21
N LEU A 279 12.06 -5.98 -26.70
CA LEU A 279 12.74 -6.24 -25.43
C LEU A 279 14.24 -5.98 -25.49
N ALA A 280 14.88 -6.32 -26.61
CA ALA A 280 16.29 -6.04 -26.84
C ALA A 280 16.55 -4.53 -26.87
N ASN A 281 15.66 -3.75 -27.49
CA ASN A 281 15.78 -2.29 -27.48
C ASN A 281 15.41 -1.65 -26.13
N ILE A 282 14.50 -2.23 -25.34
CA ILE A 282 14.25 -1.81 -23.95
C ILE A 282 15.53 -1.99 -23.11
N ALA A 283 16.17 -3.17 -23.19
CA ALA A 283 17.42 -3.43 -22.49
C ALA A 283 18.55 -2.46 -22.94
N LYS A 284 18.65 -2.21 -24.24
CA LYS A 284 19.61 -1.26 -24.83
C LYS A 284 19.38 0.17 -24.34
N ALA A 285 18.13 0.63 -24.35
CA ALA A 285 17.77 1.96 -23.88
C ALA A 285 18.00 2.11 -22.36
N ALA A 286 17.75 1.06 -21.57
CA ALA A 286 18.02 1.04 -20.13
C ALA A 286 19.52 1.21 -19.81
N LEU A 287 20.38 0.55 -20.59
CA LEU A 287 21.83 0.70 -20.49
C LEU A 287 22.29 2.10 -20.90
N GLN A 288 21.77 2.63 -22.01
CA GLN A 288 22.13 3.95 -22.52
C GLN A 288 21.65 5.10 -21.63
N GLY A 289 20.50 4.93 -20.96
CA GLY A 289 19.92 5.91 -20.05
C GLY A 289 20.45 5.83 -18.61
N ASP A 290 21.50 5.04 -18.34
CA ASP A 290 22.09 4.79 -17.02
C ASP A 290 21.04 4.35 -15.96
N LYS A 291 19.95 3.71 -16.39
CA LYS A 291 18.91 3.20 -15.48
C LYS A 291 19.31 1.86 -14.88
N LEU A 292 20.05 1.06 -15.63
CA LEU A 292 20.69 -0.17 -15.18
C LEU A 292 22.15 -0.15 -15.64
N SER A 293 23.09 -0.36 -14.73
CA SER A 293 24.50 -0.50 -15.10
C SER A 293 24.71 -1.77 -15.95
N LYS A 294 25.80 -1.81 -16.72
CA LYS A 294 26.14 -2.99 -17.54
C LYS A 294 26.16 -4.28 -16.71
N ALA A 295 26.78 -4.26 -15.54
CA ALA A 295 26.83 -5.42 -14.65
C ALA A 295 25.44 -5.89 -14.17
N GLN A 296 24.57 -4.94 -13.80
CA GLN A 296 23.20 -5.27 -13.37
C GLN A 296 22.37 -5.85 -14.53
N LEU A 297 22.51 -5.26 -15.73
CA LEU A 297 21.80 -5.73 -16.91
C LEU A 297 22.30 -7.10 -17.35
N ASP A 298 23.61 -7.33 -17.39
CA ASP A 298 24.22 -8.61 -17.78
C ASP A 298 23.75 -9.73 -16.83
N GLN A 299 23.77 -9.49 -15.51
CA GLN A 299 23.27 -10.44 -14.51
C GLN A 299 21.78 -10.75 -14.71
N LEU A 300 20.95 -9.74 -14.94
CA LEU A 300 19.52 -9.89 -15.17
C LEU A 300 19.25 -10.69 -16.46
N LEU A 301 19.96 -10.37 -17.55
CA LEU A 301 19.80 -11.03 -18.83
C LEU A 301 20.33 -12.46 -18.81
N GLU A 302 21.37 -12.76 -18.04
CA GLU A 302 21.84 -14.13 -17.83
C GLU A 302 20.74 -14.99 -17.19
N GLU A 303 20.11 -14.49 -16.12
CA GLU A 303 18.99 -15.16 -15.44
C GLU A 303 17.80 -15.39 -16.38
N ILE A 304 17.38 -14.35 -17.11
CA ILE A 304 16.24 -14.42 -18.03
C ILE A 304 16.54 -15.36 -19.20
N ASN A 305 17.71 -15.23 -19.82
CA ASN A 305 18.10 -16.00 -21.01
C ASN A 305 18.42 -17.47 -20.71
N ALA A 306 18.67 -17.84 -19.45
CA ALA A 306 18.92 -19.23 -19.05
C ALA A 306 17.72 -20.15 -19.36
N SER A 307 16.50 -19.61 -19.30
CA SER A 307 15.26 -20.36 -19.59
C SER A 307 14.76 -20.20 -21.03
N ARG A 308 15.47 -19.44 -21.88
CA ARG A 308 14.98 -19.02 -23.21
C ARG A 308 15.67 -19.77 -24.36
N PRO A 309 14.94 -20.14 -25.43
CA PRO A 309 15.55 -20.67 -26.65
C PRO A 309 16.57 -19.69 -27.23
N GLN A 310 17.64 -20.21 -27.85
CA GLN A 310 18.74 -19.38 -28.38
C GLN A 310 18.25 -18.27 -29.33
N ALA A 311 17.26 -18.55 -30.18
CA ALA A 311 16.70 -17.60 -31.13
C ALA A 311 15.84 -16.48 -30.50
N LYS A 312 15.49 -16.61 -29.22
CA LYS A 312 14.69 -15.66 -28.45
C LYS A 312 15.48 -15.02 -27.31
N LYS A 313 16.80 -15.23 -27.24
CA LYS A 313 17.60 -14.57 -26.21
C LYS A 313 17.58 -13.06 -26.43
N ILE A 314 17.45 -12.32 -25.34
CA ILE A 314 17.50 -10.86 -25.34
C ILE A 314 18.97 -10.48 -25.37
N ASP A 315 19.40 -9.81 -26.44
CA ASP A 315 20.74 -9.28 -26.61
C ASP A 315 20.67 -7.80 -27.04
N PRO A 316 20.95 -6.85 -26.13
CA PRO A 316 20.89 -5.42 -26.45
C PRO A 316 21.97 -4.98 -27.45
N GLU A 317 23.08 -5.72 -27.59
CA GLU A 317 24.15 -5.38 -28.53
C GLU A 317 23.76 -5.71 -29.97
N GLN A 318 22.88 -6.70 -30.17
CA GLN A 318 22.35 -7.11 -31.48
C GLN A 318 21.01 -6.45 -31.84
N ALA A 319 20.47 -5.59 -30.97
CA ALA A 319 19.16 -4.98 -31.20
C ALA A 319 19.14 -4.05 -32.42
N GLU A 320 18.24 -4.34 -33.36
CA GLU A 320 17.97 -3.51 -34.54
C GLU A 320 16.96 -2.42 -34.22
N ALA A 321 17.12 -1.25 -34.84
CA ALA A 321 16.19 -0.14 -34.67
C ALA A 321 14.82 -0.46 -35.29
N PHE A 322 13.76 0.09 -34.70
CA PHE A 322 12.41 -0.07 -35.26
C PHE A 322 12.32 0.49 -36.68
N LYS A 323 11.68 -0.28 -37.57
CA LYS A 323 11.33 0.13 -38.92
C LYS A 323 10.03 0.91 -38.86
N LEU A 324 10.12 2.22 -39.11
CA LEU A 324 9.00 3.16 -39.02
C LEU A 324 8.71 3.78 -40.39
N THR A 325 7.44 4.01 -40.69
CA THR A 325 7.07 4.87 -41.83
C THR A 325 7.37 6.34 -41.51
N LYS A 326 7.36 7.21 -42.53
CA LYS A 326 7.57 8.65 -42.35
C LYS A 326 6.49 9.26 -41.45
N GLU A 327 5.26 8.79 -41.57
CA GLU A 327 4.10 9.22 -40.78
C GLU A 327 4.28 8.81 -39.31
N GLN A 328 4.68 7.56 -39.05
CA GLN A 328 4.95 7.08 -37.69
C GLN A 328 6.10 7.84 -37.02
N GLN A 329 7.16 8.14 -37.77
CA GLN A 329 8.28 8.93 -37.27
C GLN A 329 7.86 10.38 -36.96
N ALA A 330 7.07 11.01 -37.83
CA ALA A 330 6.54 12.36 -37.60
C ALA A 330 5.64 12.42 -36.35
N GLU A 331 4.83 11.39 -36.11
CA GLU A 331 3.94 11.33 -34.95
C GLU A 331 4.72 11.13 -33.65
N ARG A 332 5.74 10.27 -33.64
CA ARG A 332 6.66 10.12 -32.50
C ARG A 332 7.37 11.44 -32.16
N GLU A 333 7.85 12.16 -33.17
CA GLU A 333 8.48 13.48 -33.00
C GLU A 333 7.50 14.54 -32.45
N ARG A 334 6.21 14.48 -32.83
CA ARG A 334 5.18 15.36 -32.26
C ARG A 334 4.96 15.08 -30.78
N VAL A 335 4.84 13.82 -30.40
CA VAL A 335 4.70 13.40 -28.99
C VAL A 335 5.91 13.87 -28.18
N LYS A 336 7.13 13.64 -28.68
CA LYS A 336 8.37 14.08 -28.03
C LYS A 336 8.41 15.59 -27.82
N LYS A 337 8.13 16.39 -28.85
CA LYS A 337 8.13 17.86 -28.76
C LYS A 337 7.10 18.38 -27.74
N LYS A 338 5.92 17.76 -27.66
CA LYS A 338 4.91 18.14 -26.65
C LYS A 338 5.40 17.87 -25.23
N GLN A 339 5.98 16.69 -24.99
CA GLN A 339 6.53 16.33 -23.69
C GLN A 339 7.69 17.25 -23.27
N GLU A 340 8.63 17.52 -24.17
CA GLU A 340 9.74 18.44 -23.93
C GLU A 340 9.26 19.87 -23.63
N ALA A 341 8.26 20.36 -24.37
CA ALA A 341 7.67 21.67 -24.14
C ALA A 341 6.96 21.75 -22.77
N ALA A 342 6.22 20.70 -22.39
CA ALA A 342 5.56 20.60 -21.10
C ALA A 342 6.58 20.60 -19.94
N GLU A 343 7.67 19.85 -20.07
CA GLU A 343 8.74 19.80 -19.07
C GLU A 343 9.52 21.11 -18.96
N LYS A 344 9.79 21.76 -20.08
CA LYS A 344 10.41 23.10 -20.08
C LYS A 344 9.52 24.12 -19.39
N SER A 345 8.20 24.07 -19.64
CA SER A 345 7.21 24.91 -18.97
C SER A 345 7.19 24.64 -17.46
N LYS A 346 7.12 23.37 -17.04
CA LYS A 346 7.21 22.93 -15.64
C LYS A 346 8.46 23.49 -14.96
N ARG A 347 9.64 23.26 -15.53
CA ARG A 347 10.92 23.75 -14.98
C ARG A 347 10.93 25.27 -14.81
N SER A 348 10.42 26.01 -15.79
CA SER A 348 10.32 27.47 -15.70
C SER A 348 9.39 27.94 -14.57
N LYS A 349 8.27 27.23 -14.34
CA LYS A 349 7.35 27.53 -13.23
C LYS A 349 7.97 27.21 -11.87
N GLU A 350 8.69 26.10 -11.76
CA GLU A 350 9.41 25.71 -10.54
C GLU A 350 10.53 26.71 -10.19
N GLU A 351 11.30 27.16 -11.18
CA GLU A 351 12.33 28.18 -11.01
C GLU A 351 11.72 29.53 -10.55
N GLN A 352 10.58 29.93 -11.14
CA GLN A 352 9.84 31.13 -10.71
C GLN A 352 9.32 31.01 -9.28
N LEU A 353 8.74 29.85 -8.92
CA LEU A 353 8.22 29.60 -7.57
C LEU A 353 9.35 29.59 -6.53
N ALA A 354 10.50 28.99 -6.85
CA ALA A 354 11.67 28.98 -5.99
C ALA A 354 12.19 30.41 -5.72
N GLU A 355 12.24 31.27 -6.74
CA GLU A 355 12.65 32.67 -6.58
C GLU A 355 11.64 33.46 -5.74
N GLN A 356 10.34 33.23 -5.94
CA GLN A 356 9.28 33.81 -5.09
C GLN A 356 9.40 33.36 -3.64
N MET A 357 9.61 32.06 -3.38
CA MET A 357 9.80 31.52 -2.03
C MET A 357 11.04 32.11 -1.35
N LYS A 358 12.15 32.27 -2.09
CA LYS A 358 13.37 32.91 -1.58
C LYS A 358 13.11 34.36 -1.16
N SER A 359 12.39 35.13 -1.98
CA SER A 359 11.98 36.51 -1.65
C SER A 359 11.13 36.57 -0.37
N ILE A 360 10.21 35.60 -0.17
CA ILE A 360 9.39 35.51 1.04
C ILE A 360 10.24 35.17 2.26
N ILE A 361 11.17 34.20 2.16
CA ILE A 361 12.07 33.83 3.26
C ILE A 361 12.93 35.03 3.69
N ASP A 362 13.44 35.81 2.74
CA ASP A 362 14.24 37.00 3.04
C ASP A 362 13.40 38.09 3.74
N LYS A 363 12.14 38.30 3.32
CA LYS A 363 11.20 39.18 4.03
C LYS A 363 10.90 38.68 5.45
N ILE A 364 10.72 37.36 5.64
CA ILE A 364 10.50 36.78 6.98
C ILE A 364 11.72 37.02 7.87
N LYS A 365 12.94 36.83 7.36
CA LYS A 365 14.17 37.12 8.11
C LYS A 365 14.28 38.58 8.49
N GLN A 366 14.01 39.50 7.55
CA GLN A 366 14.00 40.95 7.83
C GLN A 366 12.97 41.32 8.89
N ASN A 367 11.74 40.81 8.79
CA ASN A 367 10.69 41.04 9.77
C ASN A 367 11.06 40.50 11.16
N LYS A 368 11.65 39.29 11.22
CA LYS A 368 12.12 38.69 12.48
C LYS A 368 13.20 39.54 13.14
N GLU A 369 14.14 40.06 12.37
CA GLU A 369 15.20 40.94 12.87
C GLU A 369 14.64 42.29 13.36
N GLN A 370 13.71 42.88 12.61
CA GLN A 370 13.03 44.11 13.02
C GLN A 370 12.20 43.90 14.29
N GLN A 371 11.48 42.78 14.40
CA GLN A 371 10.70 42.44 15.59
C GLN A 371 11.62 42.20 16.80
N LYS A 372 12.78 41.56 16.61
CA LYS A 372 13.78 41.40 17.68
C LYS A 372 14.25 42.77 18.20
N LYS A 373 14.64 43.68 17.31
CA LYS A 373 15.04 45.05 17.69
C LYS A 373 13.93 45.82 18.40
N GLN A 374 12.68 45.69 17.96
CA GLN A 374 11.53 46.31 18.63
C GLN A 374 11.27 45.72 20.03
N ASN A 375 11.41 44.40 20.18
CA ASN A 375 11.24 43.72 21.47
C ASN A 375 12.35 44.12 22.45
N GLU A 376 13.61 44.20 21.98
CA GLU A 376 14.75 44.69 22.76
C GLU A 376 14.53 46.14 23.20
N ALA A 377 14.14 47.04 22.28
CA ALA A 377 13.84 48.43 22.62
C ALA A 377 12.69 48.57 23.65
N LYS A 378 11.61 47.79 23.49
CA LYS A 378 10.50 47.77 24.47
C LYS A 378 10.91 47.17 25.82
N LEU A 379 11.85 46.23 25.84
CA LEU A 379 12.39 45.68 27.07
C LEU A 379 13.23 46.73 27.80
N GLU A 380 14.13 47.41 27.09
CA GLU A 380 14.92 48.52 27.64
C GLU A 380 14.03 49.65 28.16
N GLU A 381 12.97 50.01 27.43
CA GLU A 381 12.02 51.03 27.87
C GLU A 381 11.29 50.61 29.15
N ARG A 382 10.79 49.36 29.22
CA ARG A 382 10.18 48.82 30.44
C ARG A 382 11.14 48.76 31.61
N GLN A 383 12.41 48.39 31.38
CA GLN A 383 13.45 48.39 32.41
C GLN A 383 13.70 49.80 32.94
N LYS A 384 13.84 50.80 32.06
CA LYS A 384 14.00 52.21 32.46
C LYS A 384 12.80 52.72 33.25
N GLN A 385 11.58 52.41 32.82
CA GLN A 385 10.36 52.80 33.55
C GLN A 385 10.26 52.11 34.91
N ALA A 386 10.63 50.83 35.01
CA ALA A 386 10.65 50.08 36.27
C ALA A 386 11.71 50.64 37.22
N GLU A 387 12.91 50.94 36.71
CA GLU A 387 13.99 51.58 37.47
C GLU A 387 13.55 52.95 38.00
N GLN A 388 12.94 53.80 37.16
CA GLN A 388 12.42 55.11 37.59
C GLN A 388 11.36 54.98 38.69
N ARG A 389 10.40 54.08 38.56
CA ARG A 389 9.39 53.83 39.61
C ARG A 389 10.01 53.34 40.92
N MET A 390 11.03 52.48 40.82
CA MET A 390 11.76 51.99 41.98
C MET A 390 12.51 53.13 42.68
N LEU A 391 13.20 53.98 41.93
CA LEU A 391 13.87 55.18 42.44
C LEU A 391 12.86 56.13 43.11
N GLU A 392 11.72 56.41 42.49
CA GLU A 392 10.67 57.29 43.03
C GLU A 392 10.17 56.84 44.41
N GLN A 393 10.14 55.53 44.68
CA GLN A 393 9.68 54.92 45.94
C GLN A 393 10.78 54.82 47.03
N MET A 394 12.04 55.11 46.72
CA MET A 394 13.17 55.03 47.65
C MET A 394 13.43 56.32 48.43
N THR A 395 13.98 56.19 49.64
CA THR A 395 14.47 57.33 50.45
C THR A 395 15.80 57.89 49.92
N PRO A 396 16.20 59.14 50.26
CA PRO A 396 17.43 59.76 49.73
C PRO A 396 18.72 58.98 50.00
N ALA A 397 18.83 58.31 51.14
CA ALA A 397 20.00 57.50 51.49
C ALA A 397 20.08 56.20 50.69
N GLU A 398 18.94 55.60 50.36
CA GLU A 398 18.85 54.37 49.56
C GLU A 398 19.15 54.63 48.08
N ARG A 399 18.70 55.78 47.53
CA ARG A 399 19.04 56.19 46.16
C ARG A 399 20.54 56.35 45.95
N ALA A 400 21.22 57.03 46.87
CA ALA A 400 22.67 57.25 46.79
C ALA A 400 23.47 55.93 46.82
N LYS A 401 22.99 54.94 47.58
CA LYS A 401 23.61 53.62 47.64
C LYS A 401 23.39 52.81 46.35
N PHE A 402 22.19 52.88 45.79
CA PHE A 402 21.84 52.22 44.52
C PHE A 402 22.66 52.76 43.34
N GLU A 403 22.85 54.09 43.25
CA GLU A 403 23.70 54.70 42.21
C GLU A 403 25.17 54.30 42.34
N ALA A 404 25.71 54.27 43.57
CA ALA A 404 27.07 53.83 43.84
C ALA A 404 27.29 52.34 43.49
N ASP A 405 26.32 51.48 43.79
CA ASP A 405 26.37 50.05 43.43
C ASP A 405 26.26 49.84 41.91
N LYS A 406 25.43 50.63 41.21
CA LYS A 406 25.30 50.60 39.74
C LYS A 406 26.61 51.00 39.06
N GLU A 407 27.28 52.04 39.56
CA GLU A 407 28.60 52.44 39.04
C GLU A 407 29.68 51.39 39.31
N ARG A 408 29.66 50.72 40.47
CA ARG A 408 30.60 49.62 40.77
C ARG A 408 30.41 48.46 39.79
N LEU A 409 29.17 48.02 39.59
CA LEU A 409 28.84 46.91 38.69
C LEU A 409 29.20 47.22 37.22
N ALA A 410 29.01 48.47 36.77
CA ALA A 410 29.41 48.89 35.42
C ALA A 410 30.94 48.85 35.21
N ARG A 411 31.73 49.11 36.27
CA ARG A 411 33.20 48.98 36.22
C ARG A 411 33.64 47.52 36.22
N GLU A 412 32.94 46.64 36.94
CA GLU A 412 33.23 45.21 37.02
C GLU A 412 32.87 44.47 35.70
N ALA A 413 31.77 44.83 35.04
CA ALA A 413 31.35 44.22 33.77
C ALA A 413 32.31 44.51 32.59
N ASN A 414 32.98 45.67 32.60
CA ASN A 414 34.01 46.01 31.60
C ASN A 414 35.35 45.30 31.82
N ALA A 415 35.53 44.58 32.95
CA ALA A 415 36.79 43.93 33.31
C ALA A 415 36.81 42.39 33.11
N ALA A 416 35.72 41.77 32.66
CA ALA A 416 35.61 40.31 32.53
C ALA A 416 35.90 39.81 31.08
N GLN A 417 36.92 38.96 30.92
CA GLN A 417 37.17 38.17 29.70
C GLN A 417 36.43 36.81 29.72
N PRO A 418 36.12 36.19 28.56
CA PRO A 418 35.34 34.96 28.51
C PRO A 418 36.21 33.71 28.74
N MET A 419 35.77 32.79 29.61
CA MET A 419 36.37 31.46 29.77
C MET A 419 35.64 30.40 28.91
N THR A 420 36.43 29.51 28.32
CA THR A 420 36.02 28.35 27.51
C THR A 420 35.63 27.14 28.37
N PRO A 421 34.62 26.32 27.99
CA PRO A 421 34.29 25.06 28.68
C PRO A 421 35.24 23.92 28.28
N GLY A 422 35.86 23.26 29.26
CA GLY A 422 36.68 22.06 29.07
C GLY A 422 35.86 20.77 28.98
N GLY A 423 36.21 19.91 28.03
CA GLY A 423 35.63 18.58 27.84
C GLY A 423 36.25 17.52 28.76
N ASN A 424 35.47 16.49 29.08
CA ASN A 424 35.89 15.33 29.85
C ASN A 424 35.71 14.04 29.02
N THR A 425 36.74 13.21 28.99
CA THR A 425 36.90 11.96 28.24
C THR A 425 37.11 10.76 29.16
N GLY A 426 36.67 9.57 28.74
CA GLY A 426 37.05 8.24 29.25
C GLY A 426 35.84 7.42 29.72
N GLY A 427 35.56 6.18 29.30
CA GLY A 427 36.34 5.15 28.61
C GLY A 427 36.25 3.83 29.40
N GLY A 428 35.92 2.70 28.76
CA GLY A 428 36.11 1.36 29.35
C GLY A 428 35.03 0.31 29.04
N SER A 429 35.24 -0.46 27.98
CA SER A 429 34.53 -1.67 27.57
C SER A 429 35.00 -2.92 28.34
N ASN A 430 34.10 -3.87 28.60
CA ASN A 430 34.43 -5.25 28.98
C ASN A 430 33.58 -6.22 28.13
N PRO A 431 34.16 -7.22 27.45
CA PRO A 431 33.41 -8.23 26.71
C PRO A 431 33.15 -9.46 27.59
N ASP A 432 31.92 -9.96 27.57
CA ASP A 432 31.51 -11.24 28.17
C ASP A 432 30.90 -12.14 27.07
N PRO A 433 30.66 -13.44 27.31
CA PRO A 433 31.10 -14.53 26.46
C PRO A 433 30.01 -15.04 25.51
N ASP A 434 30.47 -15.87 24.58
CA ASP A 434 29.72 -16.60 23.54
C ASP A 434 28.39 -17.21 24.05
N PRO A 435 27.23 -16.94 23.40
CA PRO A 435 25.95 -17.49 23.81
C PRO A 435 25.81 -18.96 23.38
N GLU A 436 25.22 -19.76 24.28
CA GLU A 436 24.71 -21.11 24.03
C GLU A 436 23.67 -21.10 22.88
N PRO A 437 23.45 -22.25 22.20
CA PRO A 437 22.57 -22.32 21.03
C PRO A 437 21.14 -21.88 21.39
N THR A 438 20.75 -20.72 20.85
CA THR A 438 19.43 -20.11 20.97
C THR A 438 18.36 -21.07 20.45
N ALA A 439 17.37 -21.39 21.30
CA ALA A 439 16.16 -22.08 20.87
C ALA A 439 15.44 -21.26 19.78
N SER A 440 14.90 -21.93 18.75
CA SER A 440 14.15 -21.26 17.70
C SER A 440 12.97 -20.46 18.27
N PRO A 441 12.72 -19.22 17.80
CA PRO A 441 11.60 -18.43 18.25
C PRO A 441 10.27 -19.14 17.95
N THR A 442 9.36 -19.16 18.93
CA THR A 442 8.07 -19.85 18.85
C THR A 442 6.93 -18.89 19.14
N ALA A 443 5.88 -18.92 18.31
CA ALA A 443 4.63 -18.22 18.52
C ALA A 443 3.56 -19.17 19.07
N THR A 444 2.95 -18.79 20.19
CA THR A 444 1.96 -19.63 20.89
C THR A 444 0.69 -18.85 21.17
N LEU A 445 -0.45 -19.50 20.95
CA LEU A 445 -1.73 -19.01 21.43
C LEU A 445 -1.97 -19.50 22.85
N THR A 446 -2.39 -18.58 23.72
CA THR A 446 -2.69 -18.86 25.12
C THR A 446 -4.03 -18.25 25.51
N THR A 447 -4.64 -18.77 26.56
CA THR A 447 -5.84 -18.19 27.18
C THR A 447 -5.67 -18.26 28.69
N THR A 448 -6.24 -17.30 29.41
CA THR A 448 -6.39 -17.37 30.87
C THR A 448 -7.51 -18.32 31.30
N ASP A 449 -8.40 -18.64 30.36
CA ASP A 449 -9.67 -19.35 30.59
C ASP A 449 -9.72 -20.59 29.70
N PRO A 450 -8.97 -21.66 30.03
CA PRO A 450 -8.94 -22.89 29.24
C PRO A 450 -10.27 -23.66 29.33
N VAL A 451 -11.03 -23.42 30.40
CA VAL A 451 -12.43 -23.81 30.54
C VAL A 451 -13.26 -22.55 30.67
N TRP A 452 -14.07 -22.27 29.66
CA TRP A 452 -14.92 -21.09 29.58
C TRP A 452 -16.36 -21.47 29.93
N ASP A 453 -16.77 -21.11 31.15
CA ASP A 453 -18.15 -21.24 31.61
C ASP A 453 -18.98 -20.08 31.04
N ILE A 454 -19.75 -20.34 29.98
CA ILE A 454 -20.55 -19.34 29.27
C ILE A 454 -21.77 -18.98 30.12
N SER A 455 -21.85 -17.73 30.56
CA SER A 455 -22.96 -17.15 31.32
C SER A 455 -23.51 -15.88 30.64
N GLU A 456 -24.62 -15.33 31.14
CA GLU A 456 -25.15 -14.06 30.62
C GLU A 456 -24.20 -12.86 30.88
N GLU A 457 -23.37 -12.95 31.92
CA GLU A 457 -22.45 -11.89 32.36
C GLU A 457 -21.08 -11.94 31.67
N GLU A 458 -20.61 -13.13 31.26
CA GLU A 458 -19.29 -13.34 30.66
C GLU A 458 -19.40 -13.95 29.27
N GLN A 459 -19.49 -13.07 28.27
CA GLN A 459 -19.77 -13.44 26.87
C GLN A 459 -18.54 -13.52 25.98
N SER A 460 -17.33 -13.23 26.50
CA SER A 460 -16.10 -13.28 25.69
C SER A 460 -14.94 -14.04 26.36
N VAL A 461 -14.21 -14.85 25.60
CA VAL A 461 -12.91 -15.41 25.98
C VAL A 461 -11.76 -14.64 25.31
N ARG A 462 -10.64 -14.50 26.01
CA ARG A 462 -9.43 -13.84 25.50
C ARG A 462 -8.43 -14.86 24.97
N ILE A 463 -8.12 -14.79 23.68
CA ILE A 463 -7.03 -15.55 23.07
C ILE A 463 -5.83 -14.62 22.86
N ALA A 464 -4.75 -14.87 23.59
CA ALA A 464 -3.53 -14.09 23.57
C ALA A 464 -2.47 -14.73 22.65
N LEU A 465 -1.83 -13.93 21.82
CA LEU A 465 -0.67 -14.32 21.02
C LEU A 465 0.60 -13.96 21.78
N ALA A 466 1.36 -14.97 22.18
CA ALA A 466 2.64 -14.82 22.89
C ALA A 466 3.81 -15.25 22.01
N LEU A 467 4.95 -14.60 22.20
CA LEU A 467 6.22 -14.95 21.56
C LEU A 467 7.27 -15.34 22.60
N THR A 468 8.02 -16.39 22.30
CA THR A 468 9.13 -16.92 23.11
C THR A 468 10.33 -17.13 22.19
N GLY A 469 11.55 -17.01 22.71
CA GLY A 469 12.81 -17.14 21.96
C GLY A 469 13.13 -15.92 21.09
N MET A 470 12.63 -14.73 21.44
CA MET A 470 12.88 -13.48 20.71
C MET A 470 13.75 -12.48 21.47
N ASP A 471 14.52 -12.93 22.47
CA ASP A 471 15.27 -12.05 23.37
C ASP A 471 16.32 -11.19 22.63
N ASP A 472 16.85 -11.67 21.49
CA ASP A 472 17.79 -10.92 20.63
C ASP A 472 17.11 -10.24 19.42
N ALA A 473 15.80 -10.44 19.24
CA ALA A 473 15.05 -10.00 18.06
C ALA A 473 14.21 -8.73 18.37
N SER A 474 14.56 -7.65 17.67
CA SER A 474 13.94 -6.34 17.81
C SER A 474 12.85 -6.12 16.75
N ILE A 475 11.57 -6.14 17.15
CA ILE A 475 10.44 -6.03 16.20
C ILE A 475 9.90 -4.60 16.07
N ALA A 476 9.66 -4.15 14.85
CA ALA A 476 8.99 -2.88 14.52
C ALA A 476 7.56 -3.08 14.00
N GLY A 477 7.18 -4.31 13.65
CA GLY A 477 5.82 -4.67 13.28
C GLY A 477 5.63 -6.17 13.17
N PHE A 478 4.37 -6.59 13.15
CA PHE A 478 4.02 -7.98 12.90
C PHE A 478 2.66 -8.11 12.21
N GLN A 479 2.47 -9.23 11.53
CA GLN A 479 1.21 -9.70 10.97
C GLN A 479 0.94 -11.11 11.46
N ALA A 480 -0.27 -11.35 11.94
CA ALA A 480 -0.76 -12.64 12.38
C ALA A 480 -2.05 -13.01 11.66
N LYS A 481 -2.17 -14.29 11.27
CA LYS A 481 -3.41 -14.89 10.80
C LYS A 481 -3.83 -16.00 11.76
N LEU A 482 -4.99 -15.83 12.37
CA LEU A 482 -5.61 -16.81 13.23
C LEU A 482 -6.80 -17.46 12.53
N SER A 483 -7.00 -18.76 12.70
CA SER A 483 -8.27 -19.43 12.44
C SER A 483 -8.90 -19.97 13.72
N PHE A 484 -10.22 -20.09 13.71
CA PHE A 484 -11.02 -20.47 14.88
C PHE A 484 -12.24 -21.30 14.48
N ASP A 485 -12.68 -22.17 15.40
CA ASP A 485 -13.87 -22.99 15.21
C ASP A 485 -15.17 -22.18 15.28
N ARG A 486 -15.60 -21.73 14.10
CA ARG A 486 -16.86 -21.03 13.85
C ARG A 486 -18.12 -21.72 14.38
N GLN A 487 -18.08 -23.02 14.65
CA GLN A 487 -19.25 -23.73 15.15
C GLN A 487 -19.59 -23.27 16.57
N TYR A 488 -18.57 -22.92 17.36
CA TYR A 488 -18.71 -22.62 18.77
C TYR A 488 -18.31 -21.20 19.14
N VAL A 489 -17.51 -20.52 18.30
CA VAL A 489 -17.04 -19.16 18.59
C VAL A 489 -17.11 -18.22 17.40
N ALA A 490 -17.21 -16.92 17.66
CA ALA A 490 -17.10 -15.84 16.69
C ALA A 490 -16.14 -14.78 17.25
N PHE A 491 -15.41 -14.07 16.38
CA PHE A 491 -14.59 -12.94 16.83
C PHE A 491 -15.49 -11.80 17.32
N ASP A 492 -15.23 -11.28 18.52
CA ASP A 492 -16.03 -10.21 19.12
C ASP A 492 -15.48 -8.84 18.70
N GLU A 493 -15.91 -8.39 17.51
CA GLU A 493 -15.49 -7.09 16.98
C GLU A 493 -15.90 -5.93 17.89
N THR A 494 -17.03 -6.04 18.60
CA THR A 494 -17.54 -4.97 19.46
C THR A 494 -16.64 -4.79 20.67
N ALA A 495 -16.27 -5.88 21.33
CA ALA A 495 -15.30 -5.85 22.43
C ALA A 495 -13.93 -5.36 21.94
N PHE A 496 -13.51 -5.81 20.74
CA PHE A 496 -12.20 -5.47 20.19
C PHE A 496 -12.04 -3.97 19.92
N VAL A 497 -13.07 -3.28 19.41
CA VAL A 497 -13.00 -1.85 19.03
C VAL A 497 -13.44 -0.86 20.11
N SER A 498 -13.79 -1.34 21.32
CA SER A 498 -14.33 -0.51 22.40
C SER A 498 -13.32 0.56 22.93
N ASP A 499 -13.85 1.66 23.49
CA ASP A 499 -13.14 2.90 23.87
C ASP A 499 -12.01 2.75 24.92
N ALA A 500 -11.83 1.55 25.47
CA ALA A 500 -10.69 1.18 26.31
C ALA A 500 -10.12 -0.14 25.79
N PRO A 501 -9.23 -0.13 24.79
CA PRO A 501 -8.85 -1.33 24.08
C PRO A 501 -7.88 -2.16 24.93
N THR A 502 -8.35 -2.77 26.02
CA THR A 502 -7.57 -3.70 26.85
C THR A 502 -7.01 -4.85 26.02
N TYR A 503 -7.71 -5.21 24.94
CA TYR A 503 -7.28 -6.19 23.94
C TYR A 503 -6.28 -5.68 22.91
N ARG A 504 -6.10 -4.35 22.76
CA ARG A 504 -5.18 -3.74 21.78
C ARG A 504 -4.09 -2.86 22.41
N SER A 505 -4.11 -2.65 23.72
CA SER A 505 -3.21 -1.73 24.43
C SER A 505 -2.22 -2.46 25.34
N GLY A 506 -1.04 -1.86 25.50
CA GLY A 506 -0.11 -2.22 26.57
C GLY A 506 0.70 -3.51 26.37
N PHE A 507 0.69 -4.09 25.16
CA PHE A 507 1.64 -5.14 24.80
C PHE A 507 3.05 -4.57 24.63
N PRO A 508 4.12 -5.37 24.80
CA PRO A 508 5.49 -4.86 24.92
C PRO A 508 5.83 -3.87 23.79
N GLY A 509 5.91 -2.59 24.15
CA GLY A 509 6.26 -1.48 23.26
C GLY A 509 5.31 -1.19 22.08
N PHE A 510 4.15 -1.85 21.96
CA PHE A 510 3.08 -1.52 21.00
C PHE A 510 1.91 -0.86 21.72
N VAL A 511 1.97 0.47 21.85
CA VAL A 511 0.85 1.29 22.30
C VAL A 511 0.05 1.67 21.06
N VAL A 512 -0.98 0.87 20.77
CA VAL A 512 -1.80 0.99 19.57
C VAL A 512 -2.77 2.16 19.67
N GLU A 513 -2.83 2.98 18.63
CA GLU A 513 -3.89 3.95 18.38
C GLU A 513 -4.88 3.39 17.34
N PRO A 514 -6.07 2.91 17.77
CA PRO A 514 -7.11 2.45 16.87
C PRO A 514 -7.59 3.53 15.91
N GLN A 515 -8.10 3.10 14.75
CA GLN A 515 -8.71 3.97 13.75
C GLN A 515 -9.78 4.89 14.37
N GLY A 516 -9.69 6.19 14.07
CA GLY A 516 -10.66 7.20 14.51
C GLY A 516 -10.56 7.62 15.98
N THR A 517 -9.60 7.06 16.72
CA THR A 517 -9.36 7.38 18.14
C THR A 517 -8.04 8.12 18.32
N THR A 518 -7.78 8.65 19.52
CA THR A 518 -6.47 9.22 19.89
C THR A 518 -6.07 8.63 21.23
N VAL A 519 -4.95 7.92 21.24
CA VAL A 519 -4.44 7.23 22.43
C VAL A 519 -3.18 7.95 22.91
N ALA A 520 -3.17 8.41 24.16
CA ALA A 520 -2.04 9.13 24.72
C ALA A 520 -0.79 8.23 24.77
N GLY A 521 0.34 8.73 24.25
CA GLY A 521 1.58 7.95 24.19
C GLY A 521 1.58 6.81 23.17
N ALA A 522 0.59 6.79 22.26
CA ALA A 522 0.58 5.83 21.20
C ALA A 522 1.80 5.95 20.31
N ASN A 523 2.33 4.80 19.94
CA ASN A 523 3.55 4.67 19.16
C ASN A 523 3.39 3.67 18.00
N SER A 524 2.22 3.04 17.94
CA SER A 524 1.87 2.00 16.96
C SER A 524 0.45 2.19 16.47
N THR A 525 0.17 1.71 15.26
CA THR A 525 -1.19 1.52 14.75
C THR A 525 -1.43 0.04 14.60
N ASP A 526 -2.68 -0.33 14.36
CA ASP A 526 -2.98 -1.63 13.80
C ASP A 526 -3.96 -1.56 12.63
N HIS A 527 -4.14 -2.72 12.00
CA HIS A 527 -5.19 -3.03 11.06
C HIS A 527 -5.68 -4.45 11.36
N TYR A 528 -6.97 -4.67 11.26
CA TYR A 528 -7.54 -6.00 11.39
C TYR A 528 -8.60 -6.24 10.32
N ARG A 529 -8.77 -7.49 9.94
CA ARG A 529 -9.82 -7.96 9.03
C ARG A 529 -10.34 -9.30 9.53
N VAL A 530 -11.63 -9.39 9.75
CA VAL A 530 -12.31 -10.63 10.13
C VAL A 530 -12.99 -11.22 8.89
N ASP A 531 -12.70 -12.48 8.59
CA ASP A 531 -13.53 -13.28 7.69
C ASP A 531 -14.35 -14.25 8.54
N GLY A 532 -15.54 -13.79 8.94
CA GLY A 532 -16.49 -14.61 9.69
C GLY A 532 -16.96 -15.85 8.91
N LYS A 533 -16.73 -15.95 7.59
CA LYS A 533 -17.08 -17.12 6.77
C LYS A 533 -15.93 -18.07 6.45
N ALA A 534 -14.68 -17.67 6.62
CA ALA A 534 -13.55 -18.60 6.73
C ALA A 534 -13.25 -18.98 8.19
N GLY A 535 -13.64 -18.14 9.15
CA GLY A 535 -13.38 -18.34 10.57
C GLY A 535 -11.97 -17.92 10.86
N THR A 536 -11.57 -16.79 10.26
CA THR A 536 -10.20 -16.30 10.32
C THR A 536 -10.19 -14.82 10.68
N ILE A 537 -9.16 -14.42 11.41
CA ILE A 537 -8.82 -13.02 11.65
C ILE A 537 -7.40 -12.77 11.18
N PHE A 538 -7.24 -11.70 10.42
CA PHE A 538 -5.96 -11.09 10.11
C PHE A 538 -5.77 -9.91 11.03
N TYR A 539 -4.62 -9.84 11.67
CA TYR A 539 -4.24 -8.72 12.53
C TYR A 539 -2.82 -8.30 12.19
N ALA A 540 -2.61 -7.01 11.99
CA ALA A 540 -1.28 -6.45 11.78
C ALA A 540 -1.12 -5.22 12.67
N ALA A 541 0.01 -5.13 13.37
CA ALA A 541 0.39 -3.96 14.14
C ALA A 541 1.79 -3.49 13.71
N VAL A 542 1.96 -2.17 13.61
CA VAL A 542 3.23 -1.56 13.17
C VAL A 542 3.49 -0.28 13.93
N LYS A 543 4.76 -0.08 14.30
CA LYS A 543 5.22 1.16 14.92
C LYS A 543 5.23 2.30 13.91
N TYR A 544 4.70 3.45 14.32
CA TYR A 544 4.87 4.71 13.58
C TYR A 544 5.78 5.70 14.33
N GLN A 545 6.10 5.43 15.60
CA GLN A 545 6.97 6.24 16.44
C GLN A 545 7.76 5.36 17.42
N GLY A 546 9.00 5.75 17.71
CA GLY A 546 9.93 4.93 18.49
C GLY A 546 10.58 3.83 17.64
N GLY A 547 11.68 3.26 18.13
CA GLY A 547 12.39 2.18 17.44
C GLY A 547 11.79 0.79 17.69
N SER A 548 12.41 -0.24 17.12
CA SER A 548 12.09 -1.64 17.40
C SER A 548 12.02 -1.95 18.90
N VAL A 549 11.25 -2.97 19.24
CA VAL A 549 11.03 -3.41 20.62
C VAL A 549 11.51 -4.83 20.77
N GLU A 550 12.32 -5.07 21.80
CA GLU A 550 12.67 -6.41 22.25
C GLU A 550 11.47 -7.03 22.97
N ILE A 551 11.05 -8.20 22.52
CA ILE A 551 9.96 -8.94 23.13
C ILE A 551 10.58 -9.95 24.08
N ALA A 552 10.55 -9.62 25.37
CA ALA A 552 10.98 -10.56 26.41
C ALA A 552 10.19 -11.87 26.31
N ASP A 553 10.86 -12.98 26.66
CA ASP A 553 10.30 -14.32 26.62
C ASP A 553 8.89 -14.46 27.23
N GLY A 554 8.00 -15.09 26.46
CA GLY A 554 6.63 -15.43 26.84
C GLY A 554 5.68 -14.23 26.90
N LYS A 555 6.07 -13.06 26.37
CA LYS A 555 5.20 -11.88 26.40
C LYS A 555 4.12 -11.93 25.33
N VAL A 556 2.92 -11.50 25.72
CA VAL A 556 1.77 -11.33 24.83
C VAL A 556 1.97 -10.10 23.96
N ILE A 557 1.88 -10.24 22.64
CA ILE A 557 2.02 -9.16 21.66
C ILE A 557 0.67 -8.68 21.08
N ALA A 558 -0.36 -9.52 21.17
CA ALA A 558 -1.73 -9.18 20.78
C ALA A 558 -2.73 -10.03 21.58
N ALA A 559 -3.97 -9.54 21.74
CA ALA A 559 -5.05 -10.34 22.29
C ALA A 559 -6.35 -10.17 21.49
N PHE A 560 -7.08 -11.26 21.35
CA PHE A 560 -8.24 -11.37 20.47
C PHE A 560 -9.44 -11.82 21.31
N PRO A 561 -10.50 -11.01 21.40
CA PRO A 561 -11.73 -11.42 22.07
C PRO A 561 -12.60 -12.28 21.16
N PHE A 562 -13.18 -13.34 21.71
CA PHE A 562 -14.10 -14.23 21.01
C PHE A 562 -15.38 -14.43 21.81
N ALA A 563 -16.53 -14.33 21.16
CA ALA A 563 -17.84 -14.58 21.72
C ALA A 563 -18.33 -16.00 21.42
N ALA A 564 -19.09 -16.59 22.34
CA ALA A 564 -19.60 -17.94 22.19
C ALA A 564 -20.83 -17.96 21.26
N GLN A 565 -20.90 -18.97 20.39
CA GLN A 565 -22.08 -19.27 19.60
C GLN A 565 -22.87 -20.37 20.29
N THR A 566 -23.85 -19.99 21.10
CA THR A 566 -24.65 -20.92 21.92
C THR A 566 -25.75 -21.65 21.15
N THR A 567 -25.89 -21.36 19.84
CA THR A 567 -26.92 -21.98 19.01
C THR A 567 -26.66 -23.48 18.88
N GLY A 568 -27.55 -24.29 19.47
CA GLY A 568 -27.41 -25.75 19.46
C GLY A 568 -26.57 -26.33 20.61
N MET A 569 -26.12 -25.50 21.57
CA MET A 569 -25.48 -25.98 22.80
C MET A 569 -26.52 -26.40 23.84
N THR A 570 -26.26 -27.52 24.51
CA THR A 570 -27.07 -28.05 25.62
C THR A 570 -26.46 -27.62 26.97
N ALA A 571 -27.32 -27.22 27.90
CA ALA A 571 -26.90 -26.85 29.25
C ALA A 571 -26.15 -27.99 29.95
N GLY A 572 -24.98 -27.69 30.52
CA GLY A 572 -24.15 -28.66 31.24
C GLY A 572 -23.31 -29.59 30.36
N GLU A 573 -23.45 -29.53 29.03
CA GLU A 573 -22.52 -30.22 28.11
C GLU A 573 -21.26 -29.39 27.87
N THR A 574 -20.17 -30.07 27.53
CA THR A 574 -18.89 -29.47 27.19
C THR A 574 -18.61 -29.58 25.70
N TYR A 575 -18.09 -28.51 25.12
CA TYR A 575 -17.70 -28.42 23.72
C TYR A 575 -16.23 -27.97 23.64
N GLU A 576 -15.58 -28.21 22.50
CA GLU A 576 -14.18 -27.82 22.29
C GLU A 576 -14.10 -26.89 21.07
N ALA A 577 -13.55 -25.69 21.25
CA ALA A 577 -13.23 -24.80 20.15
C ALA A 577 -11.71 -24.75 19.97
N ALA A 578 -11.26 -25.07 18.76
CA ALA A 578 -9.86 -24.96 18.39
C ALA A 578 -9.56 -23.57 17.80
N PHE A 579 -8.41 -23.03 18.18
CA PHE A 579 -7.80 -21.82 17.63
C PHE A 579 -6.43 -22.20 17.07
N VAL A 580 -6.15 -21.78 15.84
CA VAL A 580 -4.90 -22.11 15.15
C VAL A 580 -4.24 -20.83 14.69
N LEU A 581 -2.96 -20.66 15.00
CA LEU A 581 -2.13 -19.64 14.40
C LEU A 581 -1.63 -20.19 13.06
N GLU A 582 -2.16 -19.66 11.96
CA GLU A 582 -1.82 -20.12 10.61
C GLU A 582 -0.59 -19.40 10.04
N GLU A 583 -0.37 -18.17 10.47
CA GLU A 583 0.74 -17.34 10.02
C GLU A 583 1.15 -16.37 11.13
N LEU A 584 2.46 -16.20 11.30
CA LEU A 584 3.03 -15.05 11.98
C LEU A 584 4.27 -14.57 11.22
N ILE A 585 4.28 -13.29 10.88
CA ILE A 585 5.43 -12.61 10.30
C ILE A 585 5.77 -11.45 11.24
N ALA A 586 6.97 -11.46 11.80
CA ALA A 586 7.51 -10.36 12.59
C ALA A 586 8.67 -9.71 11.81
N VAL A 587 8.71 -8.38 11.78
CA VAL A 587 9.70 -7.61 10.99
C VAL A 587 10.44 -6.59 11.84
N ASP A 588 11.69 -6.29 11.46
CA ASP A 588 12.50 -5.23 12.04
C ASP A 588 12.15 -3.84 11.48
N GLU A 589 12.92 -2.80 11.83
CA GLU A 589 12.73 -1.45 11.28
C GLU A 589 13.00 -1.36 9.77
N ALA A 590 13.82 -2.26 9.22
CA ALA A 590 14.08 -2.35 7.80
C ALA A 590 12.86 -2.92 7.04
N GLY A 591 11.99 -3.66 7.73
CA GLY A 591 10.88 -4.40 7.16
C GLY A 591 11.26 -5.83 6.76
N GLU A 592 12.43 -6.29 7.22
CA GLU A 592 12.94 -7.63 7.00
C GLU A 592 12.44 -8.57 8.10
N PRO A 593 12.09 -9.83 7.79
CA PRO A 593 11.71 -10.80 8.80
C PRO A 593 12.80 -10.98 9.86
N VAL A 594 12.46 -10.84 11.15
CA VAL A 594 13.45 -10.95 12.24
C VAL A 594 13.96 -12.37 12.45
N ALA A 595 13.10 -13.37 12.18
CA ALA A 595 13.40 -14.79 12.26
C ALA A 595 12.24 -15.60 11.65
N GLU A 596 12.50 -16.85 11.28
CA GLU A 596 11.45 -17.83 11.01
C GLU A 596 10.86 -18.28 12.35
N VAL A 597 9.60 -17.93 12.60
CA VAL A 597 8.93 -18.22 13.87
C VAL A 597 8.17 -19.53 13.76
N GLU A 598 8.50 -20.50 14.61
CA GLU A 598 7.75 -21.75 14.69
C GLU A 598 6.36 -21.51 15.27
N LEU A 599 5.32 -22.01 14.61
CA LEU A 599 3.95 -21.87 15.06
C LEU A 599 3.57 -23.06 15.94
N ALA A 600 3.21 -22.80 17.20
CA ALA A 600 2.75 -23.84 18.10
C ALA A 600 1.43 -24.48 17.60
N GLY A 601 1.18 -25.70 18.07
CA GLY A 601 -0.05 -26.43 17.76
C GLY A 601 -1.34 -25.71 18.20
N PRO A 602 -2.51 -26.24 17.81
CA PRO A 602 -3.79 -25.60 18.09
C PRO A 602 -4.02 -25.41 19.59
N LEU A 603 -4.53 -24.25 19.97
CA LEU A 603 -5.06 -24.00 21.31
C LEU A 603 -6.51 -24.47 21.34
N VAL A 604 -6.84 -25.39 22.24
CA VAL A 604 -8.21 -25.88 22.45
C VAL A 604 -8.77 -25.26 23.73
N VAL A 605 -9.94 -24.63 23.61
CA VAL A 605 -10.70 -24.08 24.74
C VAL A 605 -11.95 -24.93 24.95
N THR A 606 -12.17 -25.39 26.18
CA THR A 606 -13.38 -26.12 26.55
C THR A 606 -14.49 -25.13 26.90
N LEU A 607 -15.63 -25.20 26.23
CA LEU A 607 -16.79 -24.36 26.48
C LEU A 607 -17.82 -25.15 27.29
N ARG A 608 -18.37 -24.56 28.36
CA ARG A 608 -19.48 -25.15 29.12
C ARG A 608 -20.63 -24.15 29.18
N TYR A 609 -21.78 -24.54 28.66
CA TYR A 609 -22.96 -23.68 28.68
C TYR A 609 -23.71 -23.79 30.02
N MET A 610 -23.75 -22.69 30.78
CA MET A 610 -24.37 -22.61 32.10
C MET A 610 -25.50 -21.56 32.05
N PRO A 611 -26.71 -21.90 31.56
CA PRO A 611 -27.81 -20.95 31.51
C PRO A 611 -28.19 -20.49 32.93
N SER A 612 -28.49 -19.20 33.06
CA SER A 612 -28.93 -18.59 34.32
C SER A 612 -30.09 -19.38 34.93
N THR A 613 -29.91 -19.86 36.16
CA THR A 613 -31.04 -20.34 36.97
C THR A 613 -31.87 -19.14 37.35
N SER A 614 -33.06 -19.04 36.76
CA SER A 614 -34.05 -18.00 37.05
C SER A 614 -34.59 -18.08 38.46
#